data_AF-A0A8J2WWC7-F1
#
_entry.id   AF-A0A8J2WWC7-F1
#
_cell.length_a   1.000
_cell.length_b   1.000
_cell.length_c   1.000
_cell.angle_alpha   90.00
_cell.angle_beta   90.00
_cell.angle_gamma   90.00
#
_symmetry.space_group_name_H-M   'P 1'
#
loop_
_entity.id
_entity.type
_entity.pdbx_description
1 polymer ?
#
loop_
_entity_poly.entity_id
_entity_poly.type
_entity_poly.pdbx_seq_one_letter_code
_entity_poly.pdbx_strand_id
1 'polypeptide(L)'
;MYATALLACSCVATAMAPPRLARRRFIGAATSFVPGVAVGANLPSDNGAKGDQRGTVTALVPIVRVASGIAQASRAVQAGKLQDAQKALDAIPVAEKPFKRLFDEYSEPVSYKQKYKDSNAFVVYYTQGFDGAGRPGIEAPDAKEERQTRQYGYRNDAWAAVDDARAEVKYCIEEKAETTELGSMLKRASAALDGYLGLAPSSDVAAARAKL
;
A
#
# COMPACT_ATOMS: atom_id res chain seq x y z
N MET A 1 -26.29 -67.86 16.25
CA MET A 1 -26.19 -68.69 17.47
C MET A 1 -24.79 -68.50 18.06
N TYR A 2 -24.74 -68.36 19.38
CA TYR A 2 -23.62 -68.12 20.33
C TYR A 2 -22.25 -68.77 19.94
N ALA A 3 -21.07 -68.33 20.40
CA ALA A 3 -20.73 -67.83 21.72
C ALA A 3 -19.36 -67.10 21.76
N THR A 4 -19.26 -66.21 22.74
CA THR A 4 -18.09 -65.61 23.39
C THR A 4 -16.95 -66.58 23.72
N ALA A 5 -15.70 -66.09 23.62
CA ALA A 5 -14.56 -66.60 24.40
C ALA A 5 -13.66 -65.44 24.88
N LEU A 6 -13.70 -65.19 26.18
CA LEU A 6 -12.73 -64.45 26.99
C LEU A 6 -11.62 -65.42 27.40
N LEU A 7 -10.35 -65.02 27.36
CA LEU A 7 -9.38 -65.42 28.41
C LEU A 7 -8.14 -64.54 28.41
N ALA A 8 -7.71 -64.25 29.64
CA ALA A 8 -6.78 -63.22 30.03
C ALA A 8 -5.39 -63.76 30.40
N CYS A 9 -4.46 -62.81 30.56
CA CYS A 9 -3.28 -62.82 31.43
C CYS A 9 -2.13 -63.81 31.13
N SER A 10 -0.93 -63.25 30.91
CA SER A 10 0.20 -63.42 31.83
C SER A 10 1.33 -62.42 31.51
N CYS A 11 1.78 -61.73 32.56
CA CYS A 11 2.89 -60.77 32.55
C CYS A 11 4.24 -61.50 32.67
N VAL A 12 5.28 -61.01 32.00
CA VAL A 12 6.68 -61.16 32.45
C VAL A 12 7.38 -59.81 32.28
N ALA A 13 7.93 -59.32 33.39
CA ALA A 13 8.72 -58.11 33.48
C ALA A 13 10.20 -58.44 33.32
N THR A 14 10.93 -57.63 32.55
CA THR A 14 12.40 -57.56 32.65
C THR A 14 12.82 -56.10 32.66
N ALA A 15 13.52 -55.72 33.73
CA ALA A 15 14.03 -54.39 33.99
C ALA A 15 15.28 -54.08 33.16
N MET A 16 15.40 -52.85 32.65
CA MET A 16 16.69 -52.23 32.35
C MET A 16 16.64 -50.72 32.69
N ALA A 17 17.68 -50.27 33.39
CA ALA A 17 17.85 -48.94 33.98
C ALA A 17 18.28 -47.86 32.93
N PRO A 18 18.30 -46.56 33.31
CA PRO A 18 17.90 -45.43 32.47
C PRO A 18 19.05 -44.69 31.78
N PRO A 19 18.74 -43.74 30.88
CA PRO A 19 19.56 -42.55 30.70
C PRO A 19 18.87 -41.26 31.18
N ARG A 20 19.68 -40.52 31.93
CA ARG A 20 19.52 -39.19 32.53
C ARG A 20 18.85 -38.17 31.60
N LEU A 21 17.75 -37.57 32.04
CA LEU A 21 17.15 -36.38 31.43
C LEU A 21 18.10 -35.19 31.60
N ALA A 22 18.67 -34.72 30.49
CA ALA A 22 19.42 -33.49 30.44
C ALA A 22 18.49 -32.30 30.73
N ARG A 23 18.72 -31.63 31.86
CA ARG A 23 18.18 -30.30 32.17
C ARG A 23 18.61 -29.31 31.08
N ARG A 24 17.74 -29.05 30.10
CA ARG A 24 17.88 -27.89 29.22
C ARG A 24 17.70 -26.63 30.06
N ARG A 25 18.81 -25.93 30.28
CA ARG A 25 18.83 -24.55 30.75
C ARG A 25 18.12 -23.69 29.70
N PHE A 26 16.92 -23.24 30.00
CA PHE A 26 16.34 -22.08 29.32
C PHE A 26 17.15 -20.86 29.75
N ILE A 27 18.10 -20.46 28.92
CA ILE A 27 18.69 -19.13 28.99
C ILE A 27 17.61 -18.19 28.46
N GLY A 28 16.98 -17.45 29.36
CA GLY A 28 16.13 -16.33 29.01
C GLY A 28 16.97 -15.32 28.24
N ALA A 29 16.77 -15.25 26.93
CA ALA A 29 17.17 -14.10 26.14
C ALA A 29 16.25 -12.96 26.57
N ALA A 30 16.74 -12.11 27.48
CA ALA A 30 16.20 -10.78 27.66
C ALA A 30 16.46 -10.02 26.35
N THR A 31 15.54 -10.14 25.41
CA THR A 31 15.47 -9.21 24.29
C THR A 31 15.05 -7.88 24.89
N SER A 32 16.01 -6.96 24.95
CA SER A 32 15.76 -5.55 25.18
C SER A 32 14.78 -5.09 24.11
N PHE A 33 13.49 -5.10 24.43
CA PHE A 33 12.48 -4.44 23.64
C PHE A 33 12.78 -2.95 23.78
N VAL A 34 13.56 -2.41 22.85
CA VAL A 34 13.62 -0.96 22.67
C VAL A 34 12.21 -0.59 22.23
N PRO A 35 11.40 0.10 23.04
CA PRO A 35 10.14 0.60 22.54
C PRO A 35 10.49 1.52 21.38
N GLY A 36 10.18 1.08 20.16
CA GLY A 36 10.17 1.97 19.03
C GLY A 36 9.30 3.14 19.43
N VAL A 37 9.87 4.34 19.43
CA VAL A 37 9.09 5.56 19.59
C VAL A 37 7.99 5.45 18.56
N ALA A 38 6.74 5.36 18.99
CA ALA A 38 5.60 5.35 18.09
C ALA A 38 5.57 6.73 17.44
N VAL A 39 6.31 6.87 16.33
CA VAL A 39 6.19 8.02 15.46
C VAL A 39 4.89 7.79 14.71
N GLY A 40 3.83 8.50 15.10
CA GLY A 40 2.65 8.68 14.26
C GLY A 40 3.07 9.48 13.03
N ALA A 41 3.79 8.85 12.10
CA ALA A 41 4.27 9.51 10.91
C ALA A 41 3.12 9.60 9.91
N ASN A 42 2.43 10.74 9.89
CA ASN A 42 1.51 11.08 8.79
C ASN A 42 2.26 11.58 7.55
N LEU A 43 3.59 11.79 7.66
CA LEU A 43 4.44 12.18 6.55
C LEU A 43 4.66 10.98 5.59
N PRO A 44 4.51 11.17 4.27
CA PRO A 44 4.92 10.16 3.31
C PRO A 44 6.42 9.87 3.41
N SER A 45 6.79 8.60 3.27
CA SER A 45 8.20 8.20 3.11
C SER A 45 8.81 8.86 1.87
N ASP A 46 10.08 9.28 1.96
CA ASP A 46 10.80 9.81 0.81
C ASP A 46 10.95 8.74 -0.30
N ASN A 47 10.17 8.92 -1.36
CA ASN A 47 10.17 8.03 -2.52
C ASN A 47 11.24 8.40 -3.57
N GLY A 48 12.06 9.42 -3.31
CA GLY A 48 13.09 9.91 -4.22
C GLY A 48 12.54 10.76 -5.35
N ALA A 49 11.36 11.38 -5.17
CA ALA A 49 10.84 12.41 -6.06
C ALA A 49 11.62 13.71 -5.81
N LYS A 50 12.04 14.38 -6.88
CA LYS A 50 12.76 15.65 -6.76
C LYS A 50 11.79 16.80 -6.54
N GLY A 51 10.62 16.71 -7.18
CA GLY A 51 9.59 17.74 -7.15
C GLY A 51 9.94 18.95 -8.01
N ASP A 52 10.90 18.82 -8.93
CA ASP A 52 11.31 19.88 -9.86
C ASP A 52 10.22 20.17 -10.89
N GLN A 53 9.30 19.22 -11.10
CA GLN A 53 8.22 19.28 -12.08
C GLN A 53 6.83 19.35 -11.42
N ARG A 54 6.75 19.77 -10.16
CA ARG A 54 5.47 19.86 -9.43
C ARG A 54 4.47 20.75 -10.15
N GLY A 55 3.23 20.28 -10.22
CA GLY A 55 2.16 21.01 -10.88
C GLY A 55 2.35 21.17 -12.39
N THR A 56 3.35 20.57 -13.03
CA THR A 56 3.56 20.70 -14.48
C THR A 56 2.91 19.56 -15.25
N VAL A 57 2.59 19.83 -16.52
CA VAL A 57 2.13 18.80 -17.48
C VAL A 57 3.15 17.67 -17.61
N THR A 58 4.45 17.97 -17.50
CA THR A 58 5.53 16.97 -17.64
C THR A 58 5.44 15.90 -16.54
N ALA A 59 5.17 16.29 -15.29
CA ALA A 59 4.98 15.34 -14.20
C ALA A 59 3.66 14.56 -14.29
N LEU A 60 2.63 15.10 -14.98
CA LEU A 60 1.37 14.39 -15.21
C LEU A 60 1.46 13.28 -16.26
N VAL A 61 2.29 13.43 -17.30
CA VAL A 61 2.44 12.44 -18.38
C VAL A 61 2.61 10.99 -17.87
N PRO A 62 3.56 10.69 -16.95
CA PRO A 62 3.70 9.32 -16.44
C PRO A 62 2.47 8.83 -15.67
N ILE A 63 1.75 9.69 -14.96
CA ILE A 63 0.52 9.33 -14.23
C ILE A 63 -0.60 8.99 -15.22
N VAL A 64 -0.76 9.78 -16.27
CA VAL A 64 -1.73 9.50 -17.34
C VAL A 64 -1.36 8.21 -18.09
N ARG A 65 -0.07 7.91 -18.26
CA ARG A 65 0.39 6.64 -18.83
C ARG A 65 -0.03 5.44 -17.98
N VAL A 66 0.07 5.54 -16.65
CA VAL A 66 -0.45 4.51 -15.72
C VAL A 66 -1.97 4.33 -15.91
N ALA A 67 -2.73 5.43 -15.99
CA ALA A 67 -4.17 5.38 -16.23
C ALA A 67 -4.52 4.69 -17.57
N SER A 68 -3.76 4.99 -18.63
CA SER A 68 -3.91 4.31 -19.93
C SER A 68 -3.59 2.81 -19.84
N GLY A 69 -2.55 2.43 -19.09
CA GLY A 69 -2.20 1.03 -18.85
C GLY A 69 -3.33 0.26 -18.15
N ILE A 70 -3.95 0.83 -17.13
CA ILE A 70 -5.11 0.21 -16.45
C ILE A 70 -6.31 0.11 -17.38
N ALA A 71 -6.59 1.14 -18.19
CA ALA A 71 -7.67 1.10 -19.18
C ALA A 71 -7.42 0.05 -20.28
N GLN A 72 -6.15 -0.18 -20.67
CA GLN A 72 -5.77 -1.27 -21.56
C GLN A 72 -5.98 -2.63 -20.89
N ALA A 73 -5.53 -2.79 -19.65
CA ALA A 73 -5.74 -4.03 -18.88
C ALA A 73 -7.24 -4.35 -18.74
N SER A 74 -8.07 -3.37 -18.40
CA SER A 74 -9.52 -3.55 -18.27
C SER A 74 -10.18 -4.01 -19.58
N ARG A 75 -9.82 -3.39 -20.71
CA ARG A 75 -10.31 -3.82 -22.04
C ARG A 75 -9.83 -5.22 -22.41
N ALA A 76 -8.60 -5.57 -22.05
CA ALA A 76 -8.06 -6.90 -22.29
C ALA A 76 -8.81 -7.97 -21.47
N VAL A 77 -9.11 -7.70 -20.19
CA VAL A 77 -9.93 -8.58 -19.34
C VAL A 77 -11.33 -8.77 -19.93
N GLN A 78 -11.99 -7.69 -20.36
CA GLN A 78 -13.31 -7.76 -21.01
C GLN A 78 -13.30 -8.57 -22.31
N ALA A 79 -12.17 -8.56 -23.03
CA ALA A 79 -11.96 -9.34 -24.25
C ALA A 79 -11.49 -10.79 -23.98
N GLY A 80 -11.36 -11.21 -22.72
CA GLY A 80 -10.84 -12.53 -22.34
C GLY A 80 -9.35 -12.74 -22.60
N LYS A 81 -8.58 -11.66 -22.81
CA LYS A 81 -7.15 -11.68 -23.15
C LYS A 81 -6.29 -11.43 -21.91
N LEU A 82 -6.22 -12.40 -21.00
CA LEU A 82 -5.53 -12.24 -19.72
C LEU A 82 -4.03 -11.93 -19.84
N GLN A 83 -3.36 -12.49 -20.84
CA GLN A 83 -1.94 -12.28 -21.10
C GLN A 83 -1.67 -10.85 -21.58
N ASP A 84 -2.60 -10.26 -22.33
CA ASP A 84 -2.50 -8.85 -22.71
C ASP A 84 -2.82 -7.94 -21.51
N ALA A 85 -3.73 -8.34 -20.63
CA ALA A 85 -3.99 -7.64 -19.37
C ALA A 85 -2.75 -7.64 -18.46
N GLN A 86 -2.09 -8.79 -18.32
CA GLN A 86 -0.84 -8.92 -17.56
C GLN A 86 0.26 -8.03 -18.14
N LYS A 87 0.50 -8.06 -19.47
CA LYS A 87 1.47 -7.18 -20.12
C LYS A 87 1.21 -5.70 -19.87
N ALA A 88 -0.07 -5.29 -19.91
CA ALA A 88 -0.45 -3.90 -19.63
C ALA A 88 -0.17 -3.50 -18.18
N LEU A 89 -0.40 -4.42 -17.22
CA LEU A 89 -0.10 -4.21 -15.80
C LEU A 89 1.41 -4.23 -15.50
N ASP A 90 2.19 -5.02 -16.23
CA ASP A 90 3.65 -5.10 -16.12
C ASP A 90 4.36 -3.86 -16.70
N ALA A 91 3.71 -3.13 -17.60
CA ALA A 91 4.21 -1.85 -18.11
C ALA A 91 4.14 -0.72 -17.06
N ILE A 92 3.34 -0.89 -16.01
CA ILE A 92 3.27 0.01 -14.86
C ILE A 92 4.43 -0.33 -13.91
N PRO A 93 5.06 0.63 -13.19
CA PRO A 93 6.12 0.29 -12.24
C PRO A 93 5.70 -0.80 -11.23
N VAL A 94 6.50 -1.86 -11.15
CA VAL A 94 6.19 -3.07 -10.36
C VAL A 94 6.44 -2.87 -8.87
N ALA A 95 7.40 -2.02 -8.51
CA ALA A 95 7.70 -1.73 -7.11
C ALA A 95 6.97 -0.47 -6.63
N GLU A 96 6.56 -0.50 -5.36
CA GLU A 96 5.80 0.57 -4.71
C GLU A 96 6.50 1.93 -4.79
N LYS A 97 7.79 1.97 -4.43
CA LYS A 97 8.56 3.23 -4.37
C LYS A 97 8.65 3.92 -5.75
N PRO A 98 9.07 3.24 -6.84
CA PRO A 98 9.02 3.81 -8.19
C PRO A 98 7.62 4.24 -8.64
N PHE A 99 6.57 3.49 -8.26
CA PHE A 99 5.18 3.87 -8.57
C PHE A 99 4.82 5.18 -7.86
N LYS A 100 4.94 5.23 -6.52
CA LYS A 100 4.59 6.40 -5.72
C LYS A 100 5.41 7.63 -6.07
N ARG A 101 6.68 7.44 -6.47
CA ARG A 101 7.54 8.52 -6.97
C ARG A 101 6.94 9.28 -8.15
N LEU A 102 6.23 8.61 -9.06
CA LEU A 102 5.59 9.28 -10.21
C LEU A 102 4.56 10.31 -9.75
N PHE A 103 3.78 9.97 -8.73
CA PHE A 103 2.76 10.85 -8.15
C PHE A 103 3.40 11.93 -7.31
N ASP A 104 4.40 11.59 -6.50
CA ASP A 104 5.07 12.55 -5.62
C ASP A 104 5.85 13.64 -6.37
N GLU A 105 6.23 13.38 -7.62
CA GLU A 105 6.82 14.38 -8.51
C GLU A 105 5.81 15.47 -8.92
N TYR A 106 4.53 15.11 -9.06
CA TYR A 106 3.45 16.07 -9.35
C TYR A 106 2.84 16.70 -8.08
N SER A 107 2.72 15.90 -7.00
CA SER A 107 2.05 16.27 -5.76
C SER A 107 2.68 17.49 -5.06
N GLU A 108 1.86 18.18 -4.27
CA GLU A 108 2.36 19.26 -3.42
C GLU A 108 3.30 18.72 -2.33
N PRO A 109 4.37 19.45 -1.96
CA PRO A 109 5.23 19.05 -0.85
C PRO A 109 4.46 19.11 0.47
N VAL A 110 4.91 18.35 1.46
CA VAL A 110 4.30 18.42 2.79
C VAL A 110 4.42 19.84 3.35
N SER A 111 3.27 20.42 3.69
CA SER A 111 3.18 21.79 4.18
C SER A 111 3.99 21.93 5.47
N TYR A 112 4.51 23.14 5.72
CA TYR A 112 5.20 23.43 6.98
C TYR A 112 4.32 23.10 8.19
N LYS A 113 3.04 23.43 8.09
CA LYS A 113 2.03 23.18 9.11
C LYS A 113 1.88 21.68 9.41
N GLN A 114 1.78 20.84 8.39
CA GLN A 114 1.74 19.39 8.56
C GLN A 114 3.04 18.86 9.16
N LYS A 115 4.20 19.31 8.67
CA LYS A 115 5.50 18.95 9.28
C LYS A 115 5.60 19.34 10.75
N TYR A 116 5.06 20.49 11.11
CA TYR A 116 5.04 20.98 12.48
C TYR A 116 4.11 20.14 13.36
N LYS A 117 2.88 19.84 12.90
CA LYS A 117 1.94 18.94 13.59
C LYS A 117 2.55 17.56 13.85
N ASP A 118 3.20 16.97 12.84
CA ASP A 118 3.77 15.64 12.93
C ASP A 118 5.04 15.59 13.81
N SER A 119 5.88 16.64 13.76
CA SER A 119 7.10 16.72 14.58
C SER A 119 6.82 17.10 16.04
N ASN A 120 5.74 17.85 16.28
CA ASN A 120 5.38 18.40 17.58
C ASN A 120 4.04 17.86 18.09
N ALA A 121 3.68 16.62 17.75
CA ALA A 121 2.40 16.01 18.12
C ALA A 121 2.09 16.09 19.64
N PHE A 122 3.12 16.14 20.49
CA PHE A 122 2.98 16.34 21.94
C PHE A 122 2.77 17.79 22.38
N VAL A 123 3.27 18.78 21.62
CA VAL A 123 3.23 20.21 21.98
C VAL A 123 1.95 20.88 21.48
N VAL A 124 1.41 20.44 20.34
CA VAL A 124 0.18 20.98 19.74
C VAL A 124 -1.02 20.86 20.68
N TYR A 125 -1.09 19.79 21.49
CA TYR A 125 -2.18 19.60 22.47
C TYR A 125 -2.15 20.58 23.65
N TYR A 126 -0.98 21.16 23.99
CA TYR A 126 -0.81 21.99 25.18
C TYR A 126 -0.47 23.46 24.88
N THR A 127 -0.24 23.81 23.62
CA THR A 127 0.10 25.18 23.20
C THR A 127 -0.96 25.75 22.28
N GLN A 128 -2.18 25.90 22.80
CA GLN A 128 -3.19 26.73 22.13
C GLN A 128 -2.63 28.17 21.99
N GLY A 129 -2.32 28.59 20.76
CA GLY A 129 -2.00 29.98 20.45
C GLY A 129 -0.53 30.39 20.38
N PHE A 130 0.44 29.45 20.29
CA PHE A 130 1.84 29.83 19.99
C PHE A 130 2.10 30.01 18.47
N ASP A 131 1.09 30.50 17.75
CA ASP A 131 1.24 30.95 16.37
C ASP A 131 1.80 32.37 16.44
N GLY A 132 3.13 32.51 16.37
CA GLY A 132 3.81 33.80 16.45
C GLY A 132 3.14 34.88 15.58
N ALA A 133 3.20 36.14 16.03
CA ALA A 133 2.43 37.25 15.44
C ALA A 133 2.43 37.27 13.90
N GLY A 134 1.23 37.28 13.30
CA GLY A 134 1.02 37.34 11.85
C GLY A 134 0.93 35.99 11.12
N ARG A 135 0.93 34.85 11.83
CA ARG A 135 0.79 33.51 11.22
C ARG A 135 -0.68 33.03 11.22
N PRO A 136 -1.14 32.34 10.16
CA PRO A 136 -2.43 31.65 10.18
C PRO A 136 -2.43 30.56 11.24
N GLY A 137 -3.57 30.37 11.91
CA GLY A 137 -3.69 29.38 12.98
C GLY A 137 -3.35 27.94 12.52
N ILE A 138 -2.64 27.18 13.35
CA ILE A 138 -2.36 25.74 13.11
C ILE A 138 -3.66 24.91 13.01
N GLU A 139 -4.80 25.40 13.49
CA GLU A 139 -6.10 24.72 13.36
C GLU A 139 -6.94 25.22 12.16
N ALA A 140 -6.54 26.29 11.48
CA ALA A 140 -7.32 26.81 10.34
C ALA A 140 -7.30 25.83 9.16
N PRO A 141 -8.42 25.57 8.48
CA PRO A 141 -8.43 24.71 7.30
C PRO A 141 -7.49 25.27 6.22
N ASP A 142 -6.62 24.41 5.68
CA ASP A 142 -5.68 24.74 4.61
C ASP A 142 -6.04 23.90 3.39
N ALA A 143 -6.50 24.57 2.32
CA ALA A 143 -6.84 23.92 1.06
C ALA A 143 -5.68 23.09 0.47
N LYS A 144 -4.43 23.45 0.79
CA LYS A 144 -3.25 22.68 0.38
C LYS A 144 -3.12 21.38 1.16
N GLU A 145 -3.35 21.41 2.48
CA GLU A 145 -3.36 20.23 3.34
C GLU A 145 -4.47 19.25 2.93
N GLU A 146 -5.66 19.77 2.59
CA GLU A 146 -6.77 18.97 2.08
C GLU A 146 -6.44 18.33 0.72
N ARG A 147 -5.94 19.13 -0.23
CA ARG A 147 -5.55 18.65 -1.56
C ARG A 147 -4.47 17.57 -1.46
N GLN A 148 -3.46 17.80 -0.61
CA GLN A 148 -2.37 16.87 -0.38
C GLN A 148 -2.86 15.54 0.22
N THR A 149 -3.72 15.60 1.24
CA THR A 149 -4.33 14.41 1.85
C THR A 149 -5.04 13.57 0.79
N ARG A 150 -5.81 14.22 -0.10
CA ARG A 150 -6.50 13.53 -1.21
C ARG A 150 -5.51 12.96 -2.23
N GLN A 151 -4.45 13.70 -2.58
CA GLN A 151 -3.40 13.22 -3.48
C GLN A 151 -2.74 11.93 -2.96
N TYR A 152 -2.36 11.90 -1.67
CA TYR A 152 -1.74 10.72 -1.08
C TYR A 152 -2.72 9.55 -0.89
N GLY A 153 -3.98 9.85 -0.55
CA GLY A 153 -5.05 8.85 -0.49
C GLY A 153 -5.23 8.14 -1.83
N TYR A 154 -5.52 8.90 -2.89
CA TYR A 154 -5.71 8.32 -4.22
C TYR A 154 -4.47 7.59 -4.75
N ARG A 155 -3.26 8.12 -4.49
CA ARG A 155 -2.01 7.44 -4.85
C ARG A 155 -1.90 6.07 -4.18
N ASN A 156 -2.17 5.99 -2.88
CA ASN A 156 -2.08 4.74 -2.12
C ASN A 156 -3.16 3.75 -2.56
N ASP A 157 -4.39 4.22 -2.77
CA ASP A 157 -5.50 3.39 -3.25
C ASP A 157 -5.23 2.83 -4.65
N ALA A 158 -4.69 3.67 -5.54
CA ALA A 158 -4.29 3.24 -6.88
C ALA A 158 -3.17 2.19 -6.83
N TRP A 159 -2.17 2.38 -5.97
CA TRP A 159 -1.10 1.40 -5.77
C TRP A 159 -1.66 0.06 -5.30
N ALA A 160 -2.42 0.05 -4.20
CA ALA A 160 -2.99 -1.17 -3.64
C ALA A 160 -3.86 -1.90 -4.66
N ALA A 161 -4.71 -1.18 -5.39
CA ALA A 161 -5.57 -1.77 -6.41
C ALA A 161 -4.81 -2.36 -7.61
N VAL A 162 -3.71 -1.73 -8.03
CA VAL A 162 -2.85 -2.24 -9.11
C VAL A 162 -2.08 -3.47 -8.64
N ASP A 163 -1.58 -3.47 -7.41
CA ASP A 163 -0.85 -4.61 -6.84
C ASP A 163 -1.77 -5.83 -6.68
N ASP A 164 -2.98 -5.63 -6.13
CA ASP A 164 -4.01 -6.66 -6.04
C ASP A 164 -4.37 -7.20 -7.44
N ALA A 165 -4.59 -6.31 -8.43
CA ALA A 165 -4.91 -6.73 -9.80
C ALA A 165 -3.78 -7.54 -10.45
N ARG A 166 -2.51 -7.29 -10.10
CA ARG A 166 -1.36 -8.07 -10.58
C ARG A 166 -1.29 -9.46 -9.96
N ALA A 167 -1.60 -9.58 -8.67
CA ALA A 167 -1.70 -10.88 -8.03
C ALA A 167 -2.84 -11.68 -8.66
N GLU A 168 -3.99 -11.03 -8.83
CA GLU A 168 -5.20 -11.67 -9.35
C GLU A 168 -5.06 -12.09 -10.82
N VAL A 169 -4.48 -11.26 -11.69
CA VAL A 169 -4.31 -11.65 -13.10
C VAL A 169 -3.42 -12.89 -13.25
N LYS A 170 -2.39 -13.04 -12.40
CA LYS A 170 -1.55 -14.23 -12.38
C LYS A 170 -2.35 -15.45 -11.95
N TYR A 171 -3.13 -15.32 -10.88
CA TYR A 171 -4.04 -16.36 -10.41
C TYR A 171 -5.04 -16.79 -11.49
N CYS A 172 -5.71 -15.84 -12.16
CA CYS A 172 -6.63 -16.15 -13.27
C CYS A 172 -5.94 -16.89 -14.42
N ILE A 173 -4.67 -16.59 -14.72
CA ILE A 173 -3.89 -17.26 -15.78
C ILE A 173 -3.53 -18.69 -15.37
N GLU A 174 -3.05 -18.89 -14.15
CA GLU A 174 -2.57 -20.17 -13.63
C GLU A 174 -3.72 -21.15 -13.39
N GLU A 175 -4.76 -20.70 -12.69
CA GLU A 175 -5.90 -21.53 -12.26
C GLU A 175 -7.08 -21.50 -13.24
N LYS A 176 -7.01 -20.68 -14.30
CA LYS A 176 -8.12 -20.44 -15.25
C LYS A 176 -9.40 -19.98 -14.54
N ALA A 177 -9.23 -19.20 -13.47
CA ALA A 177 -10.31 -18.69 -12.63
C ALA A 177 -11.15 -17.62 -13.36
N GLU A 178 -12.31 -17.31 -12.77
CA GLU A 178 -13.16 -16.22 -13.24
C GLU A 178 -12.49 -14.84 -13.07
N THR A 179 -12.85 -13.88 -13.91
CA THR A 179 -12.20 -12.57 -13.98
C THR A 179 -12.97 -11.46 -13.27
N THR A 180 -14.02 -11.81 -12.52
CA THR A 180 -14.93 -10.86 -11.86
C THR A 180 -14.20 -9.99 -10.84
N GLU A 181 -13.37 -10.61 -9.99
CA GLU A 181 -12.60 -9.89 -8.98
C GLU A 181 -11.54 -8.99 -9.61
N LEU A 182 -10.79 -9.51 -10.60
CA LEU A 182 -9.84 -8.73 -11.39
C LEU A 182 -10.48 -7.48 -11.99
N GLY A 183 -11.66 -7.62 -12.60
CA GLY A 183 -12.42 -6.50 -13.15
C GLY A 183 -12.75 -5.44 -12.09
N SER A 184 -13.13 -5.86 -10.88
CA SER A 184 -13.42 -4.96 -9.76
C SER A 184 -12.18 -4.21 -9.26
N MET A 185 -11.02 -4.89 -9.19
CA MET A 185 -9.75 -4.29 -8.79
C MET A 185 -9.28 -3.25 -9.80
N LEU A 186 -9.37 -3.56 -11.10
CA LEU A 186 -9.06 -2.60 -12.17
C LEU A 186 -9.99 -1.39 -12.15
N LYS A 187 -11.28 -1.58 -11.85
CA LYS A 187 -12.23 -0.46 -11.68
C LYS A 187 -11.87 0.42 -10.49
N ARG A 188 -11.47 -0.16 -9.36
CA ARG A 188 -10.98 0.59 -8.19
C ARG A 188 -9.71 1.38 -8.52
N ALA A 189 -8.76 0.76 -9.23
CA ALA A 189 -7.54 1.44 -9.68
C ALA A 189 -7.85 2.62 -10.61
N SER A 190 -8.74 2.44 -11.59
CA SER A 190 -9.21 3.53 -12.46
C SER A 190 -9.87 4.64 -11.67
N ALA A 191 -10.78 4.33 -10.75
CA ALA A 191 -11.48 5.34 -9.94
C ALA A 191 -10.52 6.15 -9.06
N ALA A 192 -9.52 5.50 -8.46
CA ALA A 192 -8.49 6.18 -7.68
C ALA A 192 -7.65 7.14 -8.55
N LEU A 193 -7.26 6.70 -9.75
CA LEU A 193 -6.52 7.55 -10.69
C LEU A 193 -7.33 8.71 -11.24
N ASP A 194 -8.60 8.49 -11.58
CA ASP A 194 -9.50 9.56 -11.99
C ASP A 194 -9.72 10.56 -10.85
N GLY A 195 -9.82 10.08 -9.61
CA GLY A 195 -9.83 10.92 -8.42
C GLY A 195 -8.56 11.76 -8.28
N TYR A 196 -7.38 11.17 -8.45
CA TYR A 196 -6.11 11.89 -8.40
C TYR A 196 -5.99 12.94 -9.51
N LEU A 197 -6.26 12.56 -10.76
CA LEU A 197 -6.20 13.44 -11.93
C LEU A 197 -7.25 14.55 -11.86
N GLY A 198 -8.39 14.30 -11.20
CA GLY A 198 -9.41 15.31 -10.94
C GLY A 198 -8.96 16.43 -9.98
N LEU A 199 -7.85 16.25 -9.25
CA LEU A 199 -7.23 17.29 -8.43
C LEU A 199 -6.29 18.21 -9.23
N ALA A 200 -6.00 17.87 -10.49
CA ALA A 200 -5.21 18.68 -11.42
C ALA A 200 -6.12 19.56 -12.29
N PRO A 201 -5.63 20.70 -12.81
CA PRO A 201 -6.37 21.46 -13.82
C PRO A 201 -6.70 20.58 -15.03
N SER A 202 -7.96 20.61 -15.47
CA SER A 202 -8.44 19.77 -16.57
C SER A 202 -7.69 20.03 -17.89
N SER A 203 -7.24 21.27 -18.11
CA SER A 203 -6.37 21.66 -19.23
C SER A 203 -5.05 20.89 -19.24
N ASP A 204 -4.45 20.69 -18.07
CA ASP A 204 -3.13 20.07 -17.93
C ASP A 204 -3.23 18.56 -18.10
N VAL A 205 -4.32 17.96 -17.58
CA VAL A 205 -4.64 16.56 -17.80
C VAL A 205 -4.88 16.28 -19.28
N ALA A 206 -5.63 17.15 -19.98
CA ALA A 206 -5.84 17.04 -21.41
C ALA A 206 -4.53 17.16 -22.20
N ALA A 207 -3.69 18.14 -21.85
CA ALA A 207 -2.38 18.32 -22.46
C ALA A 207 -1.44 17.13 -22.21
N ALA A 208 -1.49 16.52 -21.03
CA ALA A 208 -0.72 15.31 -20.71
C ALA A 208 -1.23 14.09 -21.51
N ARG A 209 -2.55 13.94 -21.66
CA ARG A 209 -3.17 12.90 -22.50
C ARG A 209 -2.78 13.02 -23.97
N ALA A 210 -2.67 14.23 -24.49
CA ALA A 210 -2.27 14.48 -25.89
C ALA A 210 -0.79 14.13 -26.18
N LYS A 211 0.03 13.84 -25.17
CA LYS A 211 1.44 13.46 -25.29
C LYS A 211 1.67 11.94 -25.24
N LEU A 212 0.62 11.15 -25.13
CA LEU A 212 0.67 9.68 -25.17
C LEU A 212 0.42 9.16 -26.58
#